data_AF-A0A3B9DRT1-F1
#
_entry.id   AF-A0A3B9DRT1-F1
#
_cell.length_a   1.000
_cell.length_b   1.000
_cell.length_c   1.000
_cell.angle_alpha   90.00
_cell.angle_beta   90.00
_cell.angle_gamma   90.00
#
_symmetry.space_group_name_H-M   'P 1'
#
loop_
_entity.id
_entity.type
_entity.pdbx_description
1 polymer ?
#
loop_
_entity_poly.entity_id
_entity_poly.type
_entity_poly.pdbx_seq_one_letter_code
_entity_poly.pdbx_strand_id
1 'polypeptide(L)'
;MKRTDRWVAALVTPALCLGFAADSRAELINRGTYDGVRLIYDSVQRITLLGDPNWAQTSGFDLNGEMTWDEARAWAGGLTIGGFSDWRLPITSDETCRGAGCTNSEMGHLFAVEGVSSTSPGLFRNVQERQYWSSRSYSSEPDLAWYVHFGNGDQAVTAKSDSHIPWAVRDGDVGAEVSIDTKPGSSLVRVNLGSHGSTPVTVLGSVLLNEDIAGRPLMKYAPSRIWAVAAWAGKRLVRVHSNGGRASAREQVRATSRRSVRIMRPP
;
A
#
# COMPACT_ATOMS: atom_id res chain seq x y z
N MET A 1 6.66 -90.26 -2.07
CA MET A 1 6.59 -88.80 -2.34
C MET A 1 6.24 -88.07 -1.05
N LYS A 2 7.18 -87.36 -0.43
CA LYS A 2 6.87 -86.28 0.54
C LYS A 2 7.91 -85.17 0.33
N ARG A 3 7.46 -84.06 -0.27
CA ARG A 3 8.23 -82.81 -0.42
C ARG A 3 8.30 -82.15 0.95
N THR A 4 9.48 -81.73 1.36
CA THR A 4 9.69 -80.82 2.49
C THR A 4 9.95 -79.44 1.92
N ASP A 5 8.97 -78.55 2.03
CA ASP A 5 9.06 -77.16 1.56
C ASP A 5 9.89 -76.33 2.54
N ARG A 6 10.89 -75.62 2.00
CA ARG A 6 11.78 -74.71 2.72
C ARG A 6 11.09 -73.36 2.87
N TRP A 7 10.83 -72.93 4.10
CA TRP A 7 10.34 -71.58 4.38
C TRP A 7 11.52 -70.59 4.35
N VAL A 8 11.55 -69.73 3.33
CA VAL A 8 12.40 -68.53 3.30
C VAL A 8 11.60 -67.40 3.94
N ALA A 9 11.96 -67.01 5.16
CA ALA A 9 11.42 -65.83 5.81
C ALA A 9 12.02 -64.58 5.14
N ALA A 10 11.24 -63.90 4.31
CA ALA A 10 11.59 -62.59 3.77
C ALA A 10 11.43 -61.54 4.88
N LEU A 11 12.55 -61.00 5.34
CA LEU A 11 12.61 -59.95 6.35
C LEU A 11 12.34 -58.62 5.65
N VAL A 12 11.11 -58.12 5.76
CA VAL A 12 10.71 -56.81 5.24
C VAL A 12 11.12 -55.75 6.25
N THR A 13 12.18 -55.00 5.96
CA THR A 13 12.58 -53.82 6.74
C THR A 13 11.58 -52.68 6.47
N PRO A 14 10.89 -52.14 7.50
CA PRO A 14 10.06 -50.97 7.30
C PRO A 14 10.99 -49.76 7.11
N ALA A 15 10.94 -49.13 5.93
CA ALA A 15 11.56 -47.84 5.68
C ALA A 15 10.82 -46.79 6.52
N LEU A 16 11.43 -46.35 7.61
CA LEU A 16 10.96 -45.24 8.43
C LEU A 16 11.11 -43.95 7.63
N CYS A 17 10.06 -43.56 6.93
CA CYS A 17 9.95 -42.24 6.33
C CYS A 17 9.92 -41.21 7.47
N LEU A 18 11.07 -40.61 7.76
CA LEU A 18 11.16 -39.35 8.50
C LEU A 18 10.50 -38.27 7.65
N GLY A 19 9.19 -38.10 7.83
CA GLY A 19 8.47 -36.96 7.30
C GLY A 19 9.03 -35.70 7.94
N PHE A 20 9.61 -34.81 7.14
CA PHE A 20 9.84 -33.44 7.56
C PHE A 20 8.47 -32.82 7.85
N ALA A 21 8.10 -32.74 9.11
CA ALA A 21 7.03 -31.85 9.53
C ALA A 21 7.58 -30.43 9.33
N ALA A 22 7.11 -29.75 8.28
CA ALA A 22 7.27 -28.31 8.22
C ALA A 22 6.50 -27.74 9.42
N ASP A 23 7.23 -27.22 10.40
CA ASP A 23 6.65 -26.49 11.53
C ASP A 23 5.87 -25.31 10.94
N SER A 24 4.53 -25.39 10.91
CA SER A 24 3.68 -24.27 10.53
C SER A 24 3.61 -23.29 11.70
N ARG A 25 4.73 -22.61 11.97
CA ARG A 25 4.75 -21.54 12.95
C ARG A 25 4.08 -20.31 12.32
N ALA A 26 3.16 -19.71 13.05
CA ALA A 26 2.72 -18.36 12.78
C ALA A 26 3.95 -17.46 12.80
N GLU A 27 4.20 -16.75 11.70
CA GLU A 27 5.38 -15.90 11.61
C GLU A 27 5.01 -14.58 10.95
N LEU A 28 5.24 -13.49 11.67
CA LEU A 28 5.42 -12.18 11.10
C LEU A 28 6.79 -12.13 10.43
N ILE A 29 6.80 -12.02 9.10
CA ILE A 29 8.00 -12.08 8.27
C ILE A 29 8.30 -10.69 7.72
N ASN A 30 9.48 -10.16 8.01
CA ASN A 30 9.95 -8.92 7.40
C ASN A 30 10.28 -9.13 5.91
N ARG A 31 9.55 -8.46 5.02
CA ARG A 31 9.75 -8.53 3.56
C ARG A 31 10.74 -7.50 3.02
N GLY A 32 11.32 -6.69 3.90
CA GLY A 32 12.22 -5.61 3.53
C GLY A 32 11.47 -4.31 3.26
N THR A 33 12.13 -3.41 2.55
CA THR A 33 11.65 -2.05 2.31
C THR A 33 11.36 -1.83 0.83
N TYR A 34 10.15 -1.39 0.52
CA TYR A 34 9.67 -1.07 -0.82
C TYR A 34 9.20 0.38 -0.83
N ASP A 35 9.70 1.20 -1.76
CA ASP A 35 9.38 2.63 -1.85
C ASP A 35 9.56 3.40 -0.52
N GLY A 36 10.55 2.98 0.28
CA GLY A 36 10.82 3.54 1.61
C GLY A 36 9.93 3.00 2.73
N VAL A 37 9.00 2.09 2.45
CA VAL A 37 8.07 1.49 3.41
C VAL A 37 8.49 0.06 3.74
N ARG A 38 8.67 -0.24 5.03
CA ARG A 38 8.88 -1.62 5.47
C ARG A 38 7.58 -2.40 5.31
N LEU A 39 7.63 -3.60 4.76
CA LEU A 39 6.48 -4.49 4.64
C LEU A 39 6.65 -5.73 5.53
N ILE A 40 5.60 -6.12 6.22
CA ILE A 40 5.59 -7.27 7.14
C ILE A 40 4.47 -8.20 6.73
N TYR A 41 4.81 -9.45 6.44
CA TYR A 41 3.84 -10.47 6.03
C TYR A 41 3.43 -11.32 7.24
N ASP A 42 2.13 -11.46 7.46
CA ASP A 42 1.56 -12.43 8.40
C ASP A 42 1.23 -13.73 7.63
N SER A 43 1.94 -14.82 7.96
CA SER A 43 1.77 -16.11 7.28
C SER A 43 0.46 -16.82 7.61
N VAL A 44 -0.14 -16.54 8.77
CA VAL A 44 -1.40 -17.16 9.23
C VAL A 44 -2.57 -16.51 8.54
N GLN A 45 -2.61 -15.18 8.59
CA GLN A 45 -3.67 -14.37 8.01
C GLN A 45 -3.50 -14.19 6.50
N ARG A 46 -2.29 -14.46 6.00
CA ARG A 46 -1.91 -14.33 4.59
C ARG A 46 -2.12 -12.90 4.07
N ILE A 47 -1.74 -11.93 4.88
CA ILE A 47 -1.79 -10.51 4.54
C ILE A 47 -0.40 -9.88 4.70
N THR A 48 -0.10 -8.86 3.90
CA THR A 48 1.06 -8.00 4.07
C THR A 48 0.60 -6.67 4.65
N LEU A 49 1.21 -6.26 5.76
CA LEU A 49 0.95 -5.00 6.46
C LEU A 49 2.06 -4.00 6.19
N LEU A 50 1.72 -2.71 6.21
CA LEU A 50 2.75 -1.68 6.36
C LEU A 50 3.40 -1.82 7.74
N GLY A 51 4.73 -1.77 7.78
CA GLY A 51 5.51 -1.90 9.02
C GLY A 51 5.47 -0.66 9.91
N ASP A 52 4.89 0.42 9.42
CA ASP A 52 4.59 1.66 10.13
C ASP A 52 3.06 1.86 10.10
N PRO A 53 2.34 1.52 11.19
CA PRO A 53 0.89 1.61 11.25
C PRO A 53 0.34 3.00 11.01
N ASN A 54 1.12 4.04 11.33
CA ASN A 54 0.78 5.43 11.08
C ASN A 54 1.63 6.02 9.95
N TRP A 55 1.68 5.29 8.83
CA TRP A 55 2.37 5.72 7.63
C TRP A 55 1.78 7.03 7.06
N ALA A 56 0.49 7.28 7.25
CA ALA A 56 -0.15 8.54 6.84
C ALA A 56 0.56 9.76 7.47
N GLN A 57 0.94 9.68 8.74
CA GLN A 57 1.78 10.70 9.38
C GLN A 57 3.22 10.66 8.86
N THR A 58 3.86 9.47 8.87
CA THR A 58 5.29 9.35 8.54
C THR A 58 5.61 9.81 7.10
N SER A 59 4.69 9.59 6.17
CA SER A 59 4.81 10.05 4.77
C SER A 59 4.54 11.55 4.58
N GLY A 60 4.02 12.23 5.60
CA GLY A 60 3.59 13.62 5.52
C GLY A 60 2.26 13.81 4.78
N PHE A 61 1.49 12.74 4.58
CA PHE A 61 0.15 12.82 3.96
C PHE A 61 -0.82 13.56 4.87
N ASP A 62 -0.79 13.26 6.17
CA ASP A 62 -1.55 13.96 7.19
C ASP A 62 -0.64 14.36 8.39
N LEU A 63 -1.01 15.40 9.12
CA LEU A 63 -0.21 15.95 10.22
C LEU A 63 -0.11 15.00 11.43
N ASN A 64 -1.22 14.35 11.79
CA ASN A 64 -1.27 13.38 12.88
C ASN A 64 -1.53 11.95 12.39
N GLY A 65 -1.87 11.80 11.11
CA GLY A 65 -2.12 10.53 10.45
C GLY A 65 -3.51 9.96 10.70
N GLU A 66 -4.37 10.72 11.38
CA GLU A 66 -5.76 10.32 11.61
C GLU A 66 -6.67 10.95 10.57
N MET A 67 -7.69 10.21 10.17
CA MET A 67 -8.65 10.68 9.19
C MET A 67 -9.99 10.01 9.39
N THR A 68 -11.04 10.56 8.79
CA THR A 68 -12.37 9.94 8.81
C THR A 68 -12.36 8.58 8.12
N TRP A 69 -13.37 7.76 8.38
CA TRP A 69 -13.38 6.39 7.85
C TRP A 69 -13.38 6.34 6.31
N ASP A 70 -14.11 7.26 5.65
CA ASP A 70 -14.12 7.34 4.19
C ASP A 70 -12.79 7.85 3.63
N GLU A 71 -12.15 8.81 4.30
CA GLU A 71 -10.81 9.28 3.95
C GLU A 71 -9.77 8.18 4.14
N ALA A 72 -9.85 7.40 5.23
CA ALA A 72 -8.97 6.26 5.53
C ALA A 72 -9.03 5.20 4.45
N ARG A 73 -10.25 4.87 4.00
CA ARG A 73 -10.45 3.92 2.90
C ARG A 73 -9.91 4.46 1.58
N ALA A 74 -10.15 5.73 1.28
CA ALA A 74 -9.66 6.37 0.06
C ALA A 74 -8.12 6.47 0.06
N TRP A 75 -7.52 6.83 1.20
CA TRP A 75 -6.07 6.86 1.38
C TRP A 75 -5.46 5.50 1.16
N ALA A 76 -5.94 4.46 1.86
CA ALA A 76 -5.40 3.11 1.74
C ALA A 76 -5.54 2.59 0.30
N GLY A 77 -6.72 2.74 -0.31
CA GLY A 77 -6.98 2.33 -1.69
C GLY A 77 -6.24 3.15 -2.75
N GLY A 78 -5.66 4.29 -2.39
CA GLY A 78 -4.84 5.13 -3.26
C GLY A 78 -3.34 4.81 -3.19
N LEU A 79 -2.90 3.95 -2.26
CA LEU A 79 -1.50 3.60 -2.12
C LEU A 79 -1.02 2.75 -3.29
N THR A 80 0.21 3.01 -3.75
CA THR A 80 0.97 2.10 -4.60
C THR A 80 2.35 1.93 -3.98
N ILE A 81 2.59 0.78 -3.36
CA ILE A 81 3.82 0.48 -2.60
C ILE A 81 4.34 -0.87 -3.08
N GLY A 82 5.61 -0.93 -3.48
CA GLY A 82 6.24 -2.13 -4.04
C GLY A 82 5.64 -2.56 -5.39
N GLY A 83 4.98 -1.65 -6.10
CA GLY A 83 4.25 -1.94 -7.34
C GLY A 83 2.82 -2.47 -7.13
N PHE A 84 2.35 -2.58 -5.88
CA PHE A 84 1.03 -3.10 -5.55
C PHE A 84 0.06 -1.96 -5.22
N SER A 85 -1.12 -1.98 -5.84
CA SER A 85 -2.14 -0.92 -5.75
C SER A 85 -3.46 -1.37 -5.11
N ASP A 86 -3.46 -2.51 -4.44
CA ASP A 86 -4.61 -3.20 -3.84
C ASP A 86 -4.61 -3.09 -2.30
N TRP A 87 -3.98 -2.04 -1.78
CA TRP A 87 -3.97 -1.75 -0.35
C TRP A 87 -5.37 -1.38 0.16
N ARG A 88 -5.69 -1.83 1.37
CA ARG A 88 -6.98 -1.64 2.05
C ARG A 88 -6.79 -1.45 3.55
N LEU A 89 -7.84 -1.03 4.24
CA LEU A 89 -7.87 -1.12 5.70
C LEU A 89 -8.06 -2.58 6.15
N PRO A 90 -7.66 -2.93 7.38
CA PRO A 90 -7.79 -4.28 7.90
C PRO A 90 -9.26 -4.65 8.16
N ILE A 91 -9.60 -5.93 8.12
CA ILE A 91 -10.97 -6.43 8.22
C ILE A 91 -11.30 -6.90 9.63
N THR A 92 -12.43 -6.43 10.13
CA THR A 92 -13.14 -7.03 11.27
C THR A 92 -14.04 -8.13 10.74
N SER A 93 -13.79 -9.39 11.08
CA SER A 93 -14.46 -10.53 10.44
C SER A 93 -15.81 -10.88 11.08
N ASP A 94 -16.00 -10.54 12.34
CA ASP A 94 -17.19 -10.88 13.13
C ASP A 94 -17.70 -9.66 13.91
N GLU A 95 -18.91 -9.19 13.58
CA GLU A 95 -19.56 -8.04 14.24
C GLU A 95 -20.14 -8.37 15.62
N THR A 96 -20.23 -9.65 15.96
CA THR A 96 -20.72 -10.10 17.27
C THR A 96 -19.61 -10.07 18.32
N CYS A 97 -18.34 -10.10 17.89
CA CYS A 97 -17.21 -9.97 18.79
C CYS A 97 -16.94 -8.49 19.09
N ARG A 98 -17.12 -8.12 20.36
CA ARG A 98 -16.79 -6.80 20.91
C ARG A 98 -15.94 -6.99 22.15
N GLY A 99 -15.10 -6.02 22.48
CA GLY A 99 -14.14 -6.19 23.57
C GLY A 99 -12.76 -6.63 23.07
N ALA A 100 -11.92 -7.00 24.03
CA ALA A 100 -10.64 -7.66 23.74
C ALA A 100 -10.83 -9.13 23.36
N GLY A 101 -9.83 -9.71 22.67
CA GLY A 101 -9.80 -11.14 22.35
C GLY A 101 -10.51 -11.54 21.06
N CYS A 102 -10.87 -10.59 20.20
CA CYS A 102 -11.47 -10.86 18.88
C CYS A 102 -10.44 -11.33 17.85
N THR A 103 -9.89 -12.53 18.06
CA THR A 103 -8.78 -13.10 17.25
C THR A 103 -9.14 -13.47 15.82
N ASN A 104 -10.43 -13.47 15.46
CA ASN A 104 -10.90 -13.75 14.09
C ASN A 104 -10.76 -12.54 13.16
N SER A 105 -10.57 -11.34 13.72
CA SER A 105 -10.31 -10.11 12.95
C SER A 105 -8.83 -9.95 12.65
N GLU A 106 -8.48 -9.27 11.56
CA GLU A 106 -7.08 -9.03 11.17
C GLU A 106 -6.28 -8.35 12.28
N MET A 107 -6.77 -7.21 12.77
CA MET A 107 -6.09 -6.48 13.84
C MET A 107 -6.22 -7.15 15.21
N GLY A 108 -7.33 -7.84 15.46
CA GLY A 108 -7.54 -8.55 16.72
C GLY A 108 -6.60 -9.75 16.86
N HIS A 109 -6.34 -10.48 15.77
CA HIS A 109 -5.29 -11.50 15.70
C HIS A 109 -3.91 -10.89 15.94
N LEU A 110 -3.58 -9.81 15.22
CA LEU A 110 -2.29 -9.13 15.36
C LEU A 110 -2.03 -8.67 16.80
N PHE A 111 -3.06 -8.18 17.50
CA PHE A 111 -2.94 -7.78 18.89
C PHE A 111 -2.86 -8.98 19.84
N ALA A 112 -3.86 -9.87 19.81
CA ALA A 112 -4.06 -10.87 20.86
C ALA A 112 -3.29 -12.19 20.62
N VAL A 113 -2.94 -12.50 19.37
CA VAL A 113 -2.18 -13.71 19.00
C VAL A 113 -0.71 -13.39 18.76
N GLU A 114 -0.42 -12.40 17.92
CA GLU A 114 0.97 -11.99 17.64
C GLU A 114 1.57 -11.10 18.74
N GLY A 115 0.75 -10.60 19.66
CA GLY A 115 1.20 -9.80 20.81
C GLY A 115 1.65 -8.38 20.44
N VAL A 116 1.27 -7.89 19.25
CA VAL A 116 1.69 -6.56 18.77
C VAL A 116 0.90 -5.48 19.49
N SER A 117 1.63 -4.60 20.18
CA SER A 117 1.06 -3.45 20.88
C SER A 117 2.03 -2.26 20.87
N SER A 118 1.61 -1.12 21.42
CA SER A 118 2.49 0.06 21.56
C SER A 118 3.73 -0.22 22.44
N THR A 119 3.61 -1.12 23.42
CA THR A 119 4.72 -1.49 24.33
C THR A 119 5.50 -2.72 23.85
N SER A 120 4.94 -3.49 22.92
CA SER A 120 5.57 -4.66 22.30
C SER A 120 5.33 -4.64 20.79
N PRO A 121 5.97 -3.73 20.03
CA PRO A 121 5.65 -3.53 18.61
C PRO A 121 6.24 -4.63 17.70
N GLY A 122 7.10 -5.51 18.21
CA GLY A 122 7.73 -6.56 17.43
C GLY A 122 8.52 -6.01 16.24
N LEU A 123 8.16 -6.44 15.02
CA LEU A 123 8.79 -5.98 13.77
C LEU A 123 8.30 -4.60 13.30
N PHE A 124 7.16 -4.14 13.84
CA PHE A 124 6.55 -2.86 13.52
C PHE A 124 7.27 -1.72 14.23
N ARG A 125 7.12 -0.51 13.70
CA ARG A 125 7.51 0.74 14.38
C ARG A 125 6.27 1.61 14.47
N ASN A 126 6.25 2.58 15.38
CA ASN A 126 5.15 3.56 15.46
C ASN A 126 3.76 2.91 15.67
N VAL A 127 3.72 1.78 16.40
CA VAL A 127 2.46 1.27 16.96
C VAL A 127 2.09 2.19 18.11
N GLN A 128 0.93 2.84 18.03
CA GLN A 128 0.48 3.83 18.99
C GLN A 128 -0.64 3.23 19.85
N GLU A 129 -0.76 3.72 21.09
CA GLU A 129 -1.86 3.37 21.97
C GLU A 129 -3.13 4.14 21.58
N ARG A 130 -3.64 3.89 20.37
CA ARG A 130 -4.78 4.61 19.77
C ARG A 130 -5.70 3.66 19.03
N GLN A 131 -6.82 4.21 18.54
CA GLN A 131 -7.77 3.52 17.68
C GLN A 131 -7.23 3.44 16.24
N TYR A 132 -7.42 2.27 15.65
CA TYR A 132 -7.09 1.99 14.26
C TYR A 132 -8.33 1.53 13.51
N TRP A 133 -8.55 2.11 12.33
CA TRP A 133 -9.73 1.80 11.54
C TRP A 133 -9.72 0.38 11.00
N SER A 134 -10.90 -0.25 11.01
CA SER A 134 -11.21 -1.40 10.18
C SER A 134 -12.02 -0.96 8.95
N SER A 135 -11.87 -1.68 7.83
CA SER A 135 -12.67 -1.50 6.60
C SER A 135 -14.16 -1.84 6.76
N ARG A 136 -14.61 -2.32 7.92
CA ARG A 136 -15.98 -2.78 8.12
C ARG A 136 -16.90 -1.67 8.64
N SER A 137 -17.99 -1.45 7.92
CA SER A 137 -19.16 -0.70 8.40
C SER A 137 -19.96 -1.56 9.37
N TYR A 138 -20.58 -0.98 10.40
CA TYR A 138 -21.48 -1.74 11.26
C TYR A 138 -22.83 -1.94 10.57
N SER A 139 -23.31 -3.19 10.52
CA SER A 139 -24.50 -3.55 9.74
C SER A 139 -25.80 -2.95 10.29
N SER A 140 -25.92 -2.84 11.61
CA SER A 140 -27.14 -2.35 12.27
C SER A 140 -27.23 -0.83 12.29
N GLU A 141 -26.11 -0.13 12.19
CA GLU A 141 -26.04 1.33 12.14
C GLU A 141 -24.96 1.74 11.13
N PRO A 142 -25.32 1.94 9.86
CA PRO A 142 -24.37 2.14 8.76
C PRO A 142 -23.51 3.41 8.86
N ASP A 143 -23.86 4.35 9.74
CA ASP A 143 -23.07 5.55 10.02
C ASP A 143 -21.87 5.25 10.95
N LEU A 144 -21.82 4.04 11.52
CA LEU A 144 -20.71 3.57 12.34
C LEU A 144 -19.77 2.64 11.56
N ALA A 145 -18.51 2.62 11.98
CA ALA A 145 -17.49 1.71 11.50
C ALA A 145 -16.68 1.11 12.65
N TRP A 146 -16.09 -0.04 12.38
CA TRP A 146 -15.29 -0.78 13.37
C TRP A 146 -13.89 -0.19 13.51
N TYR A 147 -13.36 -0.24 14.74
CA TYR A 147 -11.98 0.05 15.06
C TYR A 147 -11.43 -0.97 16.07
N VAL A 148 -10.11 -1.03 16.18
CA VAL A 148 -9.42 -1.76 17.26
C VAL A 148 -8.47 -0.80 17.99
N HIS A 149 -8.47 -0.81 19.32
CA HIS A 149 -7.59 0.02 20.14
C HIS A 149 -6.31 -0.73 20.52
N PHE A 150 -5.15 -0.25 20.08
CA PHE A 150 -3.85 -0.94 20.25
C PHE A 150 -3.18 -0.73 21.62
N GLY A 151 -3.92 -0.21 22.62
CA GLY A 151 -3.51 -0.23 24.03
C GLY A 151 -4.08 -1.36 24.86
N ASN A 152 -5.24 -1.87 24.49
CA ASN A 152 -5.98 -2.86 25.27
C ASN A 152 -6.62 -3.96 24.40
N GLY A 153 -6.51 -3.87 23.08
CA GLY A 153 -7.06 -4.83 22.12
C GLY A 153 -8.56 -4.72 21.93
N ASP A 154 -9.20 -3.67 22.45
CA ASP A 154 -10.65 -3.52 22.40
C ASP A 154 -11.13 -3.28 20.95
N GLN A 155 -12.01 -4.13 20.47
CA GLN A 155 -12.70 -4.00 19.20
C GLN A 155 -14.11 -3.46 19.43
N ALA A 156 -14.41 -2.31 18.83
CA ALA A 156 -15.70 -1.65 18.98
C ALA A 156 -16.08 -0.85 17.71
N VAL A 157 -17.21 -0.15 17.78
CA VAL A 157 -17.72 0.71 16.70
C VAL A 157 -17.71 2.17 17.14
N THR A 158 -17.53 3.07 16.18
CA THR A 158 -17.55 4.53 16.39
C THR A 158 -18.08 5.23 15.12
N ALA A 159 -18.37 6.53 15.18
CA ALA A 159 -18.92 7.25 14.04
C ALA A 159 -17.89 7.35 12.90
N LYS A 160 -18.33 7.17 11.65
CA LYS A 160 -17.44 7.31 10.48
C LYS A 160 -16.81 8.70 10.34
N SER A 161 -17.42 9.71 10.97
CA SER A 161 -16.91 11.08 11.06
C SER A 161 -15.81 11.29 12.10
N ASP A 162 -15.57 10.33 12.99
CA ASP A 162 -14.46 10.39 13.94
C ASP A 162 -13.13 10.21 13.19
N SER A 163 -11.99 10.52 13.81
CA SER A 163 -10.67 10.40 13.17
C SER A 163 -9.81 9.37 13.90
N HIS A 164 -9.37 8.35 13.17
CA HIS A 164 -8.51 7.27 13.68
C HIS A 164 -7.41 6.92 12.67
N ILE A 165 -6.41 6.15 13.11
CA ILE A 165 -5.25 5.82 12.29
C ILE A 165 -5.60 4.75 11.25
N PRO A 166 -5.28 4.95 9.96
CA PRO A 166 -5.48 3.95 8.93
C PRO A 166 -4.23 3.07 8.76
N TRP A 167 -4.29 1.82 9.24
CA TRP A 167 -3.20 0.87 9.01
C TRP A 167 -3.43 0.09 7.73
N ALA A 168 -2.73 0.46 6.65
CA ALA A 168 -2.90 -0.23 5.37
C ALA A 168 -2.33 -1.66 5.39
N VAL A 169 -3.10 -2.58 4.81
CA VAL A 169 -2.75 -3.98 4.58
C VAL A 169 -3.17 -4.38 3.16
N ARG A 170 -2.64 -5.49 2.66
CA ARG A 170 -3.10 -6.13 1.43
C ARG A 170 -3.09 -7.64 1.58
N ASP A 171 -3.84 -8.32 0.73
CA ASP A 171 -3.85 -9.78 0.69
C ASP A 171 -2.56 -10.33 0.06
N GLY A 172 -2.16 -11.53 0.49
CA GLY A 172 -1.03 -12.24 -0.08
C GLY A 172 0.34 -11.76 0.42
N ASP A 173 1.36 -12.44 -0.10
CA ASP A 173 2.76 -12.27 0.24
C ASP A 173 3.48 -11.48 -0.86
N VAL A 174 3.87 -10.24 -0.56
CA VAL A 174 4.66 -9.41 -1.47
C VAL A 174 5.99 -10.08 -1.87
N GLY A 175 6.62 -10.85 -0.99
CA GLY A 175 7.88 -11.54 -1.30
C GLY A 175 7.73 -12.75 -2.23
N ALA A 176 6.56 -13.38 -2.29
CA ALA A 176 6.28 -14.49 -3.22
C ALA A 176 5.89 -14.00 -4.62
N GLU A 177 5.35 -12.78 -4.72
CA GLU A 177 4.96 -12.18 -6.01
C GLU A 177 6.14 -11.47 -6.71
N VAL A 178 7.20 -11.12 -5.95
CA VAL A 178 8.42 -10.48 -6.46
C VAL A 178 9.53 -11.49 -6.81
N SER A 179 9.28 -12.80 -6.72
CA SER A 179 10.22 -13.79 -7.28
C SER A 179 10.21 -13.68 -8.80
N ILE A 180 11.17 -12.90 -9.33
CA ILE A 180 11.50 -12.85 -10.75
C ILE A 180 11.70 -14.28 -11.21
N ASP A 181 10.97 -14.66 -12.25
CA ASP A 181 11.19 -15.86 -13.05
C ASP A 181 12.68 -15.95 -13.41
N THR A 182 13.46 -16.60 -12.55
CA THR A 182 14.69 -17.25 -12.99
C THR A 182 14.24 -18.58 -13.56
N LYS A 183 13.65 -18.50 -14.76
CA LYS A 183 13.65 -19.62 -15.67
C LYS A 183 15.08 -20.16 -15.65
N PRO A 184 15.31 -21.46 -15.42
CA PRO A 184 16.66 -21.99 -15.40
C PRO A 184 17.22 -21.87 -16.82
N GLY A 185 17.97 -20.80 -17.04
CA GLY A 185 18.49 -20.41 -18.34
C GLY A 185 18.96 -18.96 -18.34
N SER A 186 20.21 -18.74 -17.93
CA SER A 186 21.00 -17.49 -17.95
C SER A 186 20.54 -16.40 -16.94
N SER A 187 21.39 -15.83 -16.09
CA SER A 187 22.74 -15.33 -16.36
C SER A 187 23.55 -15.25 -15.06
N LEU A 188 24.75 -15.84 -15.06
CA LEU A 188 25.77 -15.59 -14.04
C LEU A 188 26.46 -14.27 -14.39
N VAL A 189 26.28 -13.23 -13.58
CA VAL A 189 27.18 -12.07 -13.60
C VAL A 189 28.07 -12.15 -12.36
N ARG A 190 29.25 -12.73 -12.54
CA ARG A 190 30.42 -12.45 -11.70
C ARG A 190 31.48 -11.84 -12.59
N VAL A 191 31.77 -10.55 -12.42
CA VAL A 191 32.95 -9.93 -13.01
C VAL A 191 33.83 -9.43 -11.88
N ASN A 192 34.95 -10.12 -11.68
CA ASN A 192 36.17 -9.53 -11.16
C ASN A 192 37.33 -10.30 -11.79
N LEU A 193 37.92 -9.74 -12.83
CA LEU A 193 39.25 -10.09 -13.31
C LEU A 193 39.96 -8.77 -13.60
N GLY A 194 40.75 -8.35 -12.62
CA GLY A 194 41.72 -7.28 -12.80
C GLY A 194 42.85 -7.74 -13.71
N SER A 195 43.32 -6.78 -14.51
CA SER A 195 44.71 -6.60 -14.94
C SER A 195 45.37 -7.76 -15.71
N HIS A 196 45.29 -7.74 -17.04
CA HIS A 196 46.40 -7.37 -17.92
C HIS A 196 45.94 -7.43 -19.39
N GLY A 197 46.42 -6.48 -20.18
CA GLY A 197 45.75 -5.98 -21.38
C GLY A 197 45.76 -6.87 -22.61
N SER A 198 44.77 -6.63 -23.49
CA SER A 198 44.94 -6.32 -24.92
C SER A 198 43.55 -6.12 -25.56
N THR A 199 43.30 -4.89 -26.03
CA THR A 199 42.29 -4.42 -27.01
C THR A 199 40.85 -4.98 -26.97
N PRO A 200 39.81 -4.17 -26.65
CA PRO A 200 38.41 -4.55 -26.86
C PRO A 200 37.99 -4.39 -28.32
N VAL A 201 37.46 -5.47 -28.92
CA VAL A 201 36.64 -5.42 -30.14
C VAL A 201 35.18 -5.30 -29.69
N THR A 202 34.61 -4.12 -29.80
CA THR A 202 33.21 -3.84 -29.48
C THR A 202 32.34 -4.19 -30.68
N VAL A 203 31.50 -5.23 -30.56
CA VAL A 203 30.38 -5.46 -31.47
C VAL A 203 29.14 -4.80 -30.86
N LEU A 204 28.82 -3.59 -31.32
CA LEU A 204 27.56 -2.90 -31.03
C LEU A 204 26.51 -3.33 -32.08
N GLY A 205 25.57 -4.19 -31.69
CA GLY A 205 24.32 -4.39 -32.39
C GLY A 205 23.25 -3.52 -31.77
N SER A 206 22.92 -2.41 -32.40
CA SER A 206 21.87 -1.47 -32.01
C SER A 206 20.52 -1.83 -32.64
N VAL A 207 19.45 -1.84 -31.84
CA VAL A 207 18.07 -1.61 -32.32
C VAL A 207 17.39 -0.57 -31.42
N LEU A 208 17.59 0.69 -31.84
CA LEU A 208 16.71 1.87 -31.85
C LEU A 208 15.77 2.13 -30.65
N LEU A 209 16.20 3.07 -29.81
CA LEU A 209 15.32 4.02 -29.11
C LEU A 209 14.97 5.17 -30.08
N ASN A 210 13.69 5.50 -30.21
CA ASN A 210 13.25 6.76 -30.82
C ASN A 210 13.46 7.90 -29.81
N GLU A 211 14.36 8.83 -30.11
CA GLU A 211 14.37 10.17 -29.51
C GLU A 211 14.17 11.21 -30.63
N ASP A 212 13.23 12.13 -30.40
CA ASP A 212 13.08 13.36 -31.18
C ASP A 212 13.62 14.51 -30.32
N ILE A 213 14.64 15.20 -30.81
CA ILE A 213 15.38 16.25 -30.10
C ILE A 213 14.84 17.63 -30.52
N ALA A 214 14.30 18.38 -29.56
CA ALA A 214 14.28 19.84 -29.63
C ALA A 214 14.53 20.43 -28.23
N GLY A 215 15.75 20.93 -28.01
CA GLY A 215 16.18 21.49 -26.73
C GLY A 215 15.54 22.82 -26.36
N ARG A 216 15.43 23.07 -25.05
CA ARG A 216 15.46 24.38 -24.36
C ARG A 216 15.55 24.17 -22.82
N PRO A 217 16.05 25.16 -22.06
CA PRO A 217 16.85 24.93 -20.85
C PRO A 217 16.06 24.71 -19.55
N LEU A 218 16.74 24.03 -18.61
CA LEU A 218 16.33 23.67 -17.25
C LEU A 218 15.85 24.87 -16.43
N MET A 219 14.56 24.88 -16.08
CA MET A 219 14.01 25.72 -15.02
C MET A 219 13.84 24.86 -13.76
N LYS A 220 14.59 25.18 -12.70
CA LYS A 220 14.42 24.64 -11.35
C LYS A 220 12.96 24.85 -10.91
N TYR A 221 12.27 23.81 -10.46
CA TYR A 221 11.02 23.97 -9.72
C TYR A 221 11.01 23.09 -8.48
N ALA A 222 10.87 23.77 -7.34
CA ALA A 222 10.47 23.20 -6.06
C ALA A 222 8.99 22.82 -6.11
N PRO A 223 8.53 21.75 -5.45
CA PRO A 223 7.11 21.50 -5.33
C PRO A 223 6.58 22.21 -4.09
N SER A 224 5.84 23.29 -4.32
CA SER A 224 4.89 23.82 -3.36
C SER A 224 3.50 23.82 -4.00
N ARG A 225 2.56 23.16 -3.30
CA ARG A 225 1.10 23.35 -3.28
C ARG A 225 0.21 22.49 -4.20
N ILE A 226 -0.63 21.73 -3.51
CA ILE A 226 -2.10 21.63 -3.63
C ILE A 226 -2.62 21.07 -4.96
N TRP A 227 -3.04 19.81 -4.94
CA TRP A 227 -3.95 19.28 -5.94
C TRP A 227 -5.40 19.56 -5.52
N ALA A 228 -6.10 20.35 -6.34
CA ALA A 228 -7.54 20.41 -6.33
C ALA A 228 -8.09 19.14 -7.02
N VAL A 229 -8.98 18.44 -6.33
CA VAL A 229 -9.74 17.31 -6.88
C VAL A 229 -10.72 17.84 -7.92
N ALA A 230 -10.50 17.49 -9.19
CA ALA A 230 -11.45 17.77 -10.27
C ALA A 230 -12.46 16.62 -10.35
N ALA A 231 -13.68 16.87 -9.86
CA ALA A 231 -14.84 16.00 -10.08
C ALA A 231 -15.29 16.07 -11.54
N TRP A 232 -15.51 14.91 -12.14
CA TRP A 232 -15.91 14.76 -13.54
C TRP A 232 -17.43 14.84 -13.67
N ALA A 233 -17.93 15.82 -14.44
CA ALA A 233 -19.34 15.88 -14.85
C ALA A 233 -19.46 16.28 -16.33
N GLY A 234 -19.88 15.31 -17.15
CA GLY A 234 -20.80 15.48 -18.28
C GLY A 234 -20.55 16.55 -19.35
N LYS A 235 -20.12 16.05 -20.53
CA LYS A 235 -20.55 16.49 -21.88
C LYS A 235 -20.42 17.98 -22.26
N ARG A 236 -19.31 18.35 -22.92
CA ARG A 236 -19.30 18.85 -24.32
C ARG A 236 -17.89 19.26 -24.74
N LEU A 237 -17.45 18.73 -25.87
CA LEU A 237 -16.23 19.09 -26.56
C LEU A 237 -16.41 20.48 -27.20
N VAL A 238 -15.66 21.50 -26.75
CA VAL A 238 -15.52 22.76 -27.48
C VAL A 238 -14.04 22.99 -27.74
N ARG A 239 -13.67 22.93 -29.02
CA ARG A 239 -12.31 23.16 -29.53
C ARG A 239 -12.04 24.67 -29.51
N VAL A 240 -11.11 25.12 -28.68
CA VAL A 240 -10.63 26.52 -28.68
C VAL A 240 -9.21 26.55 -29.26
N HIS A 241 -9.05 27.22 -30.40
CA HIS A 241 -7.74 27.60 -30.94
C HIS A 241 -7.24 28.85 -30.19
N SER A 242 -6.07 28.79 -29.57
CA SER A 242 -5.37 29.99 -29.09
C SER A 242 -4.35 30.43 -30.13
N ASN A 243 -4.63 31.51 -30.85
CA ASN A 243 -3.61 32.25 -31.60
C ASN A 243 -2.87 33.19 -30.65
N GLY A 244 -1.54 33.15 -30.72
CA GLY A 244 -0.65 33.96 -29.90
C GLY A 244 -0.80 35.46 -30.15
N GLY A 245 -0.61 36.24 -29.09
CA GLY A 245 -0.56 37.70 -29.15
C GLY A 245 0.09 38.24 -27.88
N ARG A 246 1.20 38.94 -28.06
CA ARG A 246 2.14 39.42 -27.03
C ARG A 246 1.50 40.38 -26.03
N ALA A 247 2.01 40.30 -24.80
CA ALA A 247 1.89 41.32 -23.78
C ALA A 247 2.56 42.64 -24.21
N SER A 248 1.89 43.76 -23.92
CA SER A 248 2.53 45.05 -23.69
C SER A 248 1.81 45.73 -22.52
N ALA A 249 2.57 45.96 -21.46
CA ALA A 249 2.15 46.69 -20.28
C ALA A 249 2.11 48.19 -20.56
N ARG A 250 1.07 48.87 -20.06
CA ARG A 250 1.03 50.22 -19.45
C ARG A 250 -0.37 50.79 -19.61
N GLU A 251 -1.09 50.97 -18.51
CA GLU A 251 -1.93 52.17 -18.38
C GLU A 251 -2.15 52.54 -16.91
N GLN A 252 -1.68 53.75 -16.60
CA GLN A 252 -2.04 54.54 -15.44
C GLN A 252 -3.39 55.23 -15.71
N VAL A 253 -4.20 55.39 -14.66
CA VAL A 253 -5.07 56.56 -14.40
C VAL A 253 -6.24 56.80 -15.37
N ARG A 254 -7.50 56.69 -14.89
CA ARG A 254 -8.36 57.84 -14.51
C ARG A 254 -9.78 57.42 -14.16
N ALA A 255 -10.32 58.05 -13.12
CA ALA A 255 -11.72 58.02 -12.73
C ALA A 255 -12.59 58.90 -13.63
N THR A 256 -13.84 58.49 -13.90
CA THR A 256 -15.04 59.35 -14.12
C THR A 256 -16.29 58.44 -14.06
N SER A 257 -17.07 58.38 -12.97
CA SER A 257 -18.24 59.21 -12.60
C SER A 257 -19.48 59.11 -13.53
N ARG A 258 -20.61 58.69 -12.91
CA ARG A 258 -22.05 58.94 -13.20
C ARG A 258 -22.67 58.15 -14.38
N ARG A 259 -23.92 57.68 -14.36
CA ARG A 259 -25.14 58.11 -13.62
C ARG A 259 -26.22 57.00 -13.65
N SER A 260 -27.07 57.01 -12.63
CA SER A 260 -28.23 56.15 -12.37
C SER A 260 -29.40 56.33 -13.37
N VAL A 261 -30.20 55.28 -13.57
CA VAL A 261 -31.63 55.38 -13.95
C VAL A 261 -32.43 54.33 -13.17
N ARG A 262 -33.42 54.80 -12.41
CA ARG A 262 -34.41 54.05 -11.63
C ARG A 262 -35.77 54.33 -12.28
N ILE A 263 -36.54 53.30 -12.62
CA ILE A 263 -37.89 53.46 -13.20
C ILE A 263 -38.94 53.09 -12.15
N MET A 264 -39.80 54.05 -11.81
CA MET A 264 -41.02 53.89 -11.00
C MET A 264 -42.21 53.50 -11.90
N ARG A 265 -43.13 52.67 -11.38
CA ARG A 265 -44.46 52.40 -11.94
C ARG A 265 -45.53 53.27 -11.24
N PRO A 266 -46.61 53.67 -11.93
CA PRO A 266 -47.75 54.37 -11.34
C PRO A 266 -48.93 53.39 -11.07
N PRO A 267 -50.06 53.86 -10.52
CA PRO A 267 -50.82 53.25 -9.42
C PRO A 267 -51.59 51.97 -9.73
#